data_AF-A0A1I8FXJ0-F1
#
_entry.id   AF-A0A1I8FXJ0-F1
#
_cell.length_a   1.000
_cell.length_b   1.000
_cell.length_c   1.000
_cell.angle_alpha   90.00
_cell.angle_beta   90.00
_cell.angle_gamma   90.00
#
_symmetry.space_group_name_H-M   'P 1'
#
loop_
_entity.id
_entity.type
_entity.pdbx_description
1 polymer ?
#
loop_
_entity_poly.entity_id
_entity_poly.type
_entity_poly.pdbx_seq_one_letter_code
_entity_poly.pdbx_strand_id
1 'polypeptide(L)'
;SRRSSSRASEAAGATAAAAPDGAVVPNFDPANWMSQLPPAVAAMPLCQLALPGSHDSFASSFDLNRSLGPDSPELLLALLNNRLGRRLVLRWSKTQSLSLLRQLESGIRYLDLRVALIKGQFYLLHSLVAISVPDALDEVATFVAAHPAEAVLLDFNHFYSMDSLSDMRAFQQLLISKLGRRLSPPASEVPSLAQLRSQNQSVLAFQASQFDRSELPALWESGTWMPSPWPNTTDIGEMVAALDRTYSMPHGNHFLVLQAVLTPDAGFILRHPLSSLRNSLSLPGNRAFVSWLRQGKKALGCQGVNVAITDFVEDSDFVQAVAGLNFHGCSAKSFNGTDWMSQLPESAAQLPLCQLALPGSHDSCTEFLDLHRCIGPDSPEAPRRYFNNTAGRLYLRRWWRTQSLTIRQQLDLGIRYLDLRVAKFDDGFRLLHSLISISLEEVLDQIADFVAAHPAEAVLLDFNHFYSMDSLSDMRAFQQLLISKLGRRLSPPASEVPSLAQLRSQNQSVLAFQASQFDRSELPALWESGTWMPSPWPNTTDIGEMVAALDRTYSMPHGNHFLVLQAVLTPDAGFILRHPLSSLRNSLSLPGNRAFVSWLRQGKKALGCQGVNVAITDFVEDSDFVQAVAGLNFQ
;
A
#
# COMPACT_ATOMS: atom_id res chain seq x y z
N SER A 1 -3.76 -17.61 56.45
CA SER A 1 -2.67 -16.61 56.51
C SER A 1 -2.51 -16.01 55.12
N ARG A 2 -3.06 -14.82 54.80
CA ARG A 2 -2.43 -13.48 54.96
C ARG A 2 -0.95 -13.52 54.53
N ARG A 3 -0.48 -12.82 53.49
CA ARG A 3 -0.68 -11.39 53.17
C ARG A 3 -0.66 -11.05 51.67
N SER A 4 -1.45 -10.03 51.36
CA SER A 4 -1.47 -9.11 50.23
C SER A 4 -0.29 -8.13 50.19
N SER A 5 0.10 -7.66 48.99
CA SER A 5 0.21 -6.23 48.67
C SER A 5 0.36 -5.97 47.17
N SER A 6 -0.60 -5.24 46.64
CA SER A 6 -0.66 -4.54 45.35
C SER A 6 0.35 -3.39 45.24
N ARG A 7 0.87 -3.13 44.02
CA ARG A 7 0.88 -1.78 43.42
C ARG A 7 1.23 -1.85 41.92
N ALA A 8 0.36 -1.22 41.14
CA ALA A 8 0.51 -0.94 39.73
C ALA A 8 1.62 0.09 39.47
N SER A 9 2.19 0.04 38.27
CA SER A 9 2.58 1.24 37.52
C SER A 9 2.29 1.00 36.03
N GLU A 10 1.14 1.52 35.61
CA GLU A 10 0.93 2.00 34.25
C GLU A 10 2.08 2.91 33.84
N ALA A 11 2.60 2.73 32.63
CA ALA A 11 3.31 3.78 31.92
C ALA A 11 3.07 3.62 30.40
N ALA A 12 2.09 4.40 29.95
CA ALA A 12 1.96 5.00 28.63
C ALA A 12 2.06 4.08 27.39
N GLY A 13 0.89 3.57 26.99
CA GLY A 13 0.62 3.32 25.58
C GLY A 13 0.70 4.64 24.83
N ALA A 14 1.75 4.82 24.05
CA ALA A 14 1.80 5.84 23.02
C ALA A 14 0.79 5.43 21.94
N THR A 15 -0.39 6.05 21.98
CA THR A 15 -1.32 6.13 20.86
C THR A 15 -0.54 6.61 19.64
N ALA A 16 -0.32 5.71 18.68
CA ALA A 16 0.20 6.05 17.37
C ALA A 16 -0.74 7.09 16.76
N ALA A 17 -0.29 8.34 16.72
CA ALA A 17 -1.00 9.42 16.08
C ALA A 17 -1.26 9.04 14.61
N ALA A 18 -2.52 9.16 14.19
CA ALA A 18 -2.91 9.01 12.80
C ALA A 18 -2.11 10.01 11.96
N ALA A 19 -1.37 9.49 10.98
CA ALA A 19 -0.62 10.29 10.03
C ALA A 19 -1.56 10.94 9.00
N PRO A 20 -1.45 12.24 8.73
CA PRO A 20 -2.25 12.92 7.71
C PRO A 20 -1.58 12.91 6.32
N ASP A 21 -2.40 13.29 5.34
CA ASP A 21 -2.15 13.75 3.96
C ASP A 21 -2.04 12.70 2.84
N GLY A 22 -3.15 12.62 2.08
CA GLY A 22 -3.29 11.93 0.81
C GLY A 22 -2.53 12.64 -0.32
N ALA A 23 -1.35 12.10 -0.66
CA ALA A 23 -0.71 12.37 -1.93
C ALA A 23 -1.43 11.59 -3.05
N VAL A 24 -1.67 12.23 -4.20
CA VAL A 24 -1.90 11.55 -5.50
C VAL A 24 -0.82 10.49 -5.65
N VAL A 25 -1.13 9.37 -6.27
CA VAL A 25 -0.15 8.37 -6.59
C VAL A 25 -0.17 8.22 -8.11
N PRO A 26 0.92 8.52 -8.82
CA PRO A 26 0.90 8.67 -10.26
C PRO A 26 0.84 7.29 -10.90
N ASN A 27 -0.06 7.12 -11.86
CA ASN A 27 -0.18 5.87 -12.59
C ASN A 27 0.96 5.79 -13.63
N PHE A 28 1.95 4.94 -13.35
CA PHE A 28 3.05 4.64 -14.27
C PHE A 28 3.23 3.13 -14.43
N ASP A 29 3.73 2.70 -15.59
CA ASP A 29 4.17 1.31 -15.78
C ASP A 29 5.47 1.10 -14.98
N PRO A 30 5.50 0.21 -13.96
CA PRO A 30 6.70 -0.01 -13.16
C PRO A 30 7.93 -0.40 -13.99
N ALA A 31 7.76 -1.14 -15.09
CA ALA A 31 8.89 -1.54 -15.92
C ALA A 31 9.46 -0.37 -16.75
N ASN A 32 8.67 0.68 -16.99
CA ASN A 32 8.99 1.78 -17.91
C ASN A 32 8.76 3.19 -17.33
N TRP A 33 8.76 3.34 -16.00
CA TRP A 33 8.30 4.59 -15.38
C TRP A 33 9.22 5.78 -15.67
N MET A 34 10.53 5.60 -15.85
CA MET A 34 11.45 6.70 -16.17
C MET A 34 11.22 7.24 -17.59
N SER A 35 10.71 6.42 -18.51
CA SER A 35 10.29 6.83 -19.84
C SER A 35 9.04 7.73 -19.84
N GLN A 36 8.24 7.63 -18.77
CA GLN A 36 6.95 8.33 -18.61
C GLN A 36 7.09 9.63 -17.81
N LEU A 37 8.30 9.97 -17.36
CA LEU A 37 8.52 11.16 -16.56
C LEU A 37 8.21 12.46 -17.33
N PRO A 38 7.68 13.48 -16.65
CA PRO A 38 7.54 14.81 -17.22
C PRO A 38 8.90 15.29 -17.80
N PRO A 39 8.94 15.96 -18.96
CA PRO A 39 10.20 16.36 -19.59
C PRO A 39 11.13 17.17 -18.69
N ALA A 40 10.57 18.05 -17.86
CA ALA A 40 11.34 18.83 -16.89
C ALA A 40 12.01 17.97 -15.81
N VAL A 41 11.34 16.89 -15.37
CA VAL A 41 11.88 15.94 -14.40
C VAL A 41 12.89 15.01 -15.06
N ALA A 42 12.60 14.51 -16.27
CA ALA A 42 13.54 13.68 -17.03
C ALA A 42 14.86 14.40 -17.40
N ALA A 43 14.84 15.74 -17.43
CA ALA A 43 16.02 16.58 -17.65
C ALA A 43 16.87 16.79 -16.39
N MET A 44 16.35 16.48 -15.19
CA MET A 44 17.12 16.58 -13.95
C MET A 44 18.22 15.50 -13.89
N PRO A 45 19.35 15.79 -13.22
CA PRO A 45 20.33 14.76 -12.85
C PRO A 45 19.68 13.61 -12.10
N LEU A 46 20.12 12.37 -12.31
CA LEU A 46 19.58 11.20 -11.62
C LEU A 46 19.63 11.31 -10.08
N CYS A 47 20.61 12.03 -9.52
CA CYS A 47 20.74 12.29 -8.09
C CYS A 47 19.64 13.21 -7.53
N GLN A 48 18.80 13.80 -8.38
CA GLN A 48 17.68 14.65 -7.99
C GLN A 48 16.31 13.97 -8.20
N LEU A 49 16.30 12.75 -8.76
CA LEU A 49 15.11 11.92 -8.88
C LEU A 49 14.94 11.03 -7.65
N ALA A 50 13.70 10.69 -7.32
CA ALA A 50 13.38 9.67 -6.32
C ALA A 50 13.48 8.27 -6.95
N LEU A 51 14.44 7.47 -6.51
CA LEU A 51 14.79 6.17 -7.09
C LEU A 51 14.46 5.06 -6.09
N PRO A 52 13.44 4.21 -6.34
CA PRO A 52 13.20 3.04 -5.52
C PRO A 52 14.33 2.01 -5.72
N GLY A 53 14.84 1.49 -4.61
CA GLY A 53 15.93 0.54 -4.55
C GLY A 53 15.65 -0.63 -3.62
N SER A 54 16.43 -1.69 -3.77
CA SER A 54 16.37 -2.89 -2.94
C SER A 54 17.65 -3.05 -2.13
N HIS A 55 17.51 -3.39 -0.84
CA HIS A 55 18.63 -3.76 0.02
C HIS A 55 19.03 -5.22 -0.20
N ASP A 56 20.35 -5.49 -0.25
CA ASP A 56 20.93 -6.82 -0.54
C ASP A 56 20.19 -7.53 -1.69
N SER A 57 20.15 -6.87 -2.85
CA SER A 57 19.17 -7.13 -3.92
C SER A 57 19.18 -8.58 -4.44
N PHE A 58 20.31 -9.28 -4.32
CA PHE A 58 20.52 -10.65 -4.79
C PHE A 58 19.99 -11.73 -3.84
N ALA A 59 19.56 -11.36 -2.62
CA ALA A 59 19.23 -12.27 -1.53
C ALA A 59 17.99 -13.16 -1.75
N SER A 60 17.39 -13.15 -2.93
CA SER A 60 16.39 -14.14 -3.35
C SER A 60 16.98 -15.49 -3.74
N SER A 61 18.27 -15.52 -4.11
CA SER A 61 18.92 -16.63 -4.82
C SER A 61 19.84 -17.49 -3.95
N PHE A 62 19.67 -17.49 -2.63
CA PHE A 62 20.48 -18.33 -1.75
C PHE A 62 20.20 -19.84 -1.95
N ASP A 63 21.27 -20.62 -2.01
CA ASP A 63 21.23 -22.08 -2.05
C ASP A 63 21.89 -22.67 -0.80
N LEU A 64 21.13 -23.47 -0.04
CA LEU A 64 21.59 -24.15 1.19
C LEU A 64 22.78 -25.09 0.97
N ASN A 65 23.04 -25.49 -0.28
CA ASN A 65 24.13 -26.37 -0.66
C ASN A 65 25.40 -25.62 -1.06
N ARG A 66 25.34 -24.30 -1.26
CA ARG A 66 26.52 -23.49 -1.61
C ARG A 66 27.39 -23.19 -0.39
N SER A 67 28.64 -22.86 -0.66
CA SER A 67 29.65 -22.53 0.37
C SER A 67 29.24 -21.33 1.21
N LEU A 68 29.74 -21.29 2.44
CA LEU A 68 29.61 -20.12 3.32
C LEU A 68 30.39 -18.95 2.73
N GLY A 69 29.81 -17.76 2.82
CA GLY A 69 30.46 -16.51 2.46
C GLY A 69 31.56 -16.16 3.47
N PRO A 70 32.64 -15.48 3.02
CA PRO A 70 33.74 -15.04 3.89
C PRO A 70 33.32 -13.96 4.90
N ASP A 71 32.12 -13.40 4.78
CA ASP A 71 31.52 -12.36 5.62
C ASP A 71 30.74 -12.90 6.83
N SER A 72 30.73 -14.23 7.04
CA SER A 72 29.96 -14.88 8.11
C SER A 72 30.55 -14.63 9.51
N PRO A 73 29.79 -14.06 10.48
CA PRO A 73 30.26 -13.89 11.85
C PRO A 73 30.55 -15.23 12.56
N GLU A 74 31.55 -15.27 13.46
CA GLU A 74 31.99 -16.49 14.16
C GLU A 74 30.88 -17.24 14.90
N LEU A 75 29.94 -16.50 15.53
CA LEU A 75 28.81 -17.11 16.23
C LEU A 75 27.82 -17.77 15.26
N LEU A 76 27.67 -17.22 14.05
CA LEU A 76 26.83 -17.79 13.00
C LEU A 76 27.51 -19.00 12.33
N LEU A 77 28.85 -19.03 12.25
CA LEU A 77 29.60 -20.19 11.74
C LEU A 77 29.27 -21.48 12.50
N ALA A 78 29.07 -21.41 13.82
CA ALA A 78 28.64 -22.56 14.63
C ALA A 78 27.24 -23.09 14.24
N LEU A 79 26.30 -22.20 13.92
CA LEU A 79 24.95 -22.56 13.45
C LEU A 79 24.99 -23.11 12.01
N LEU A 80 25.90 -22.60 11.17
CA LEU A 80 26.05 -22.98 9.77
C LEU A 80 26.64 -24.41 9.57
N ASN A 81 27.18 -25.02 10.63
CA ASN A 81 27.73 -26.39 10.61
C ASN A 81 26.67 -27.50 10.51
N ASN A 82 25.38 -27.20 10.66
CA ASN A 82 24.30 -28.18 10.47
C ASN A 82 23.13 -27.62 9.65
N ARG A 83 22.34 -28.50 9.02
CA ARG A 83 21.24 -28.10 8.12
C ARG A 83 20.15 -27.25 8.80
N LEU A 84 19.89 -27.47 10.09
CA LEU A 84 18.87 -26.73 10.83
C LEU A 84 19.31 -25.29 11.07
N GLY A 85 20.55 -25.09 11.50
CA GLY A 85 21.10 -23.75 11.68
C GLY A 85 21.27 -23.02 10.34
N ARG A 86 21.67 -23.70 9.25
CA ARG A 86 21.63 -23.09 7.90
C ARG A 86 20.23 -22.61 7.50
N ARG A 87 19.19 -23.41 7.79
CA ARG A 87 17.80 -23.01 7.53
C ARG A 87 17.37 -21.82 8.38
N LEU A 88 17.85 -21.73 9.62
CA LEU A 88 17.62 -20.59 10.49
C LEU A 88 18.29 -19.34 9.89
N VAL A 89 19.60 -19.39 9.59
CA VAL A 89 20.34 -18.27 9.00
C VAL A 89 19.68 -17.80 7.71
N LEU A 90 19.31 -18.73 6.81
CA LEU A 90 18.64 -18.39 5.56
C LEU A 90 17.35 -17.57 5.75
N ARG A 91 16.54 -17.88 6.77
CA ARG A 91 15.29 -17.15 7.06
C ARG A 91 15.54 -15.71 7.52
N TRP A 92 16.73 -15.45 8.06
CA TRP A 92 17.12 -14.15 8.60
C TRP A 92 18.04 -13.36 7.66
N SER A 93 18.69 -14.01 6.69
CA SER A 93 19.54 -13.37 5.68
C SER A 93 18.80 -13.03 4.38
N LYS A 94 17.63 -13.62 4.12
CA LYS A 94 16.83 -13.31 2.92
C LYS A 94 16.21 -11.91 3.06
N THR A 95 16.55 -11.00 2.16
CA THR A 95 16.01 -9.63 2.09
C THR A 95 15.10 -9.41 0.89
N GLN A 96 15.12 -10.25 -0.15
CA GLN A 96 14.25 -10.13 -1.33
C GLN A 96 13.64 -11.47 -1.73
N SER A 97 12.43 -11.50 -2.31
CA SER A 97 11.88 -12.74 -2.92
C SER A 97 12.00 -12.79 -4.44
N LEU A 98 12.22 -11.64 -5.08
CA LEU A 98 12.28 -11.49 -6.54
C LEU A 98 13.72 -11.61 -7.07
N SER A 99 13.90 -12.07 -8.30
CA SER A 99 15.20 -11.97 -9.00
C SER A 99 15.54 -10.51 -9.33
N LEU A 100 16.77 -10.21 -9.73
CA LEU A 100 17.16 -8.84 -10.08
C LEU A 100 16.31 -8.31 -11.25
N LEU A 101 16.13 -9.11 -12.30
CA LEU A 101 15.26 -8.77 -13.44
C LEU A 101 13.83 -8.46 -12.98
N ARG A 102 13.24 -9.31 -12.12
CA ARG A 102 11.88 -9.08 -11.62
C ARG A 102 11.77 -7.86 -10.72
N GLN A 103 12.80 -7.53 -9.95
CA GLN A 103 12.85 -6.28 -9.17
C GLN A 103 12.84 -5.07 -10.11
N LEU A 104 13.67 -5.08 -11.17
CA LEU A 104 13.72 -4.01 -12.16
C LEU A 104 12.39 -3.86 -12.92
N GLU A 105 11.77 -4.95 -13.35
CA GLU A 105 10.42 -4.96 -13.96
C GLU A 105 9.34 -4.46 -12.99
N SER A 106 9.55 -4.62 -11.68
CA SER A 106 8.65 -4.11 -10.63
C SER A 106 8.94 -2.65 -10.25
N GLY A 107 9.84 -1.97 -10.96
CA GLY A 107 10.10 -0.53 -10.80
C GLY A 107 11.35 -0.14 -10.03
N ILE A 108 12.11 -1.11 -9.49
CA ILE A 108 13.40 -0.86 -8.84
C ILE A 108 14.42 -0.31 -9.85
N ARG A 109 15.20 0.70 -9.45
CA ARG A 109 16.25 1.32 -10.28
C ARG A 109 17.59 1.44 -9.56
N TYR A 110 17.67 0.98 -8.31
CA TYR A 110 18.89 0.90 -7.53
C TYR A 110 19.03 -0.50 -6.93
N LEU A 111 20.19 -1.13 -7.14
CA LEU A 111 20.50 -2.46 -6.61
C LEU A 111 21.72 -2.37 -5.67
N ASP A 112 21.50 -2.62 -4.39
CA ASP A 112 22.55 -2.80 -3.38
C ASP A 112 23.17 -4.21 -3.49
N LEU A 113 24.49 -4.28 -3.69
CA LEU A 113 25.23 -5.49 -4.04
C LEU A 113 26.50 -5.64 -3.19
N ARG A 114 26.76 -6.87 -2.78
CA ARG A 114 27.98 -7.27 -2.06
C ARG A 114 28.71 -8.34 -2.85
N VAL A 115 30.01 -8.18 -3.06
CA VAL A 115 30.81 -9.03 -3.93
C VAL A 115 31.86 -9.77 -3.13
N ALA A 116 32.15 -11.01 -3.50
CA ALA A 116 33.40 -11.64 -3.12
C ALA A 116 34.04 -12.43 -4.26
N LEU A 117 35.36 -12.55 -4.17
CA LEU A 117 36.15 -13.44 -5.03
C LEU A 117 36.29 -14.81 -4.34
N ILE A 118 35.64 -15.82 -4.92
CA ILE A 118 35.63 -17.19 -4.39
C ILE A 118 36.18 -18.11 -5.47
N LYS A 119 37.33 -18.74 -5.19
CA LYS A 119 38.02 -19.67 -6.11
C LYS A 119 38.22 -19.07 -7.52
N GLY A 120 38.61 -17.79 -7.58
CA GLY A 120 38.89 -17.09 -8.84
C GLY A 120 37.65 -16.62 -9.61
N GLN A 121 36.45 -16.65 -9.02
CA GLN A 121 35.21 -16.19 -9.63
C GLN A 121 34.47 -15.21 -8.71
N PHE A 122 33.79 -14.23 -9.28
CA PHE A 122 33.04 -13.21 -8.52
C PHE A 122 31.61 -13.66 -8.23
N TYR A 123 31.20 -13.56 -6.97
CA TYR A 123 29.86 -13.91 -6.51
C TYR A 123 29.24 -12.79 -5.69
N LEU A 124 27.92 -12.68 -5.80
CA LEU A 124 27.11 -11.92 -4.86
C LEU A 124 26.77 -12.78 -3.65
N LEU A 125 26.89 -12.21 -2.45
CA LEU A 125 26.71 -12.96 -1.20
C LEU A 125 26.32 -12.10 0.00
N HIS A 126 25.69 -12.76 0.97
CA HIS A 126 25.49 -12.24 2.32
C HIS A 126 25.40 -13.42 3.29
N SER A 127 26.50 -13.73 3.98
CA SER A 127 26.77 -14.97 4.74
C SER A 127 26.72 -16.27 3.93
N LEU A 128 25.91 -16.35 2.88
CA LEU A 128 25.78 -17.44 1.93
C LEU A 128 25.98 -16.91 0.52
N VAL A 129 26.60 -17.72 -0.35
CA VAL A 129 26.71 -17.41 -1.77
C VAL A 129 25.34 -17.48 -2.43
N ALA A 130 24.95 -16.41 -3.14
CA ALA A 130 23.69 -16.32 -3.86
C ALA A 130 23.86 -16.63 -5.34
N ILE A 131 24.36 -15.68 -6.14
CA ILE A 131 24.45 -15.75 -7.61
C ILE A 131 25.85 -15.30 -8.07
N SER A 132 26.31 -15.75 -9.24
CA SER A 132 27.55 -15.23 -9.81
C SER A 132 27.35 -13.79 -10.31
N VAL A 133 28.37 -12.94 -10.23
CA VAL A 133 28.29 -11.57 -10.77
C VAL A 133 28.01 -11.58 -12.28
N PRO A 134 28.63 -12.45 -13.11
CA PRO A 134 28.29 -12.53 -14.53
C PRO A 134 26.80 -12.78 -14.80
N ASP A 135 26.16 -13.71 -14.06
CA ASP A 135 24.74 -14.04 -14.26
C ASP A 135 23.84 -12.88 -13.78
N ALA A 136 24.19 -12.24 -12.66
CA ALA A 136 23.49 -11.06 -12.17
C ALA A 136 23.54 -9.90 -13.19
N LEU A 137 24.69 -9.69 -13.83
CA LEU A 137 24.84 -8.69 -14.88
C LEU A 137 24.07 -9.06 -16.15
N ASP A 138 23.88 -10.34 -16.46
CA ASP A 138 23.02 -10.78 -17.57
C ASP A 138 21.54 -10.46 -17.33
N GLU A 139 21.05 -10.57 -16.08
CA GLU A 139 19.69 -10.11 -15.72
C GLU A 139 19.53 -8.59 -15.92
N VAL A 140 20.51 -7.80 -15.46
CA VAL A 140 20.50 -6.34 -15.66
C VAL A 140 20.58 -5.99 -17.14
N ALA A 141 21.48 -6.63 -17.89
CA ALA A 141 21.66 -6.42 -19.33
C ALA A 141 20.40 -6.79 -20.13
N THR A 142 19.67 -7.82 -19.69
CA THR A 142 18.38 -8.20 -20.27
C THR A 142 17.35 -7.09 -20.06
N PHE A 143 17.23 -6.57 -18.83
CA PHE A 143 16.30 -5.48 -18.53
C PHE A 143 16.60 -4.23 -19.36
N VAL A 144 17.83 -3.72 -19.32
CA VAL A 144 18.16 -2.48 -20.04
C VAL A 144 18.17 -2.65 -21.57
N ALA A 145 18.19 -3.89 -22.08
CA ALA A 145 17.95 -4.16 -23.50
C ALA A 145 16.48 -3.99 -23.88
N ALA A 146 15.57 -4.49 -23.04
CA ALA A 146 14.14 -4.41 -23.23
C ALA A 146 13.58 -3.01 -22.94
N HIS A 147 14.23 -2.26 -22.04
CA HIS A 147 13.79 -0.97 -21.52
C HIS A 147 14.86 0.12 -21.71
N PRO A 148 15.20 0.51 -22.96
CA PRO A 148 16.33 1.39 -23.26
C PRO A 148 16.19 2.83 -22.75
N ALA A 149 14.99 3.22 -22.30
CA ALA A 149 14.73 4.52 -21.71
C ALA A 149 15.00 4.56 -20.19
N GLU A 150 15.19 3.43 -19.54
CA GLU A 150 15.37 3.31 -18.10
C GLU A 150 16.86 3.37 -17.73
N ALA A 151 17.14 3.83 -16.50
CA ALA A 151 18.49 3.86 -15.94
C ALA A 151 18.59 2.98 -14.69
N VAL A 152 19.64 2.16 -14.58
CA VAL A 152 19.87 1.28 -13.42
C VAL A 152 21.15 1.68 -12.70
N LEU A 153 21.08 1.78 -11.38
CA LEU A 153 22.22 2.01 -10.50
C LEU A 153 22.62 0.67 -9.87
N LEU A 154 23.88 0.29 -10.04
CA LEU A 154 24.50 -0.86 -9.38
C LEU A 154 25.46 -0.35 -8.31
N ASP A 155 25.16 -0.58 -7.03
CA ASP A 155 26.07 -0.21 -5.94
C ASP A 155 26.77 -1.44 -5.39
N PHE A 156 28.06 -1.58 -5.70
CA PHE A 156 28.92 -2.61 -5.11
C PHE A 156 29.57 -2.03 -3.85
N ASN A 157 28.82 -2.02 -2.75
CA ASN A 157 29.19 -1.32 -1.53
C ASN A 157 30.15 -2.13 -0.64
N HIS A 158 30.20 -3.46 -0.81
CA HIS A 158 31.10 -4.33 -0.05
C HIS A 158 31.85 -5.30 -0.96
N PHE A 159 33.16 -5.42 -0.73
CA PHE A 159 34.05 -6.37 -1.40
C PHE A 159 34.74 -7.25 -0.36
N TYR A 160 34.69 -8.57 -0.55
CA TYR A 160 35.34 -9.54 0.31
C TYR A 160 36.33 -10.39 -0.46
N SER A 161 37.50 -10.64 0.14
CA SER A 161 38.58 -11.42 -0.49
C SER A 161 39.05 -10.85 -1.84
N MET A 162 38.98 -9.53 -2.00
CA MET A 162 39.37 -8.78 -3.20
C MET A 162 40.37 -7.67 -2.84
N ASP A 163 41.42 -8.06 -2.13
CA ASP A 163 42.34 -7.12 -1.49
C ASP A 163 43.43 -6.58 -2.44
N SER A 164 43.52 -7.10 -3.67
CA SER A 164 44.52 -6.68 -4.65
C SER A 164 43.92 -5.78 -5.73
N LEU A 165 44.74 -4.84 -6.22
CA LEU A 165 44.38 -3.99 -7.35
C LEU A 165 44.07 -4.78 -8.62
N SER A 166 44.72 -5.94 -8.82
CA SER A 166 44.42 -6.85 -9.92
C SER A 166 43.01 -7.44 -9.84
N ASP A 167 42.53 -7.79 -8.65
CA ASP A 167 41.18 -8.32 -8.46
C ASP A 167 40.12 -7.26 -8.79
N MET A 168 40.33 -6.04 -8.29
CA MET A 168 39.45 -4.89 -8.57
C MET A 168 39.45 -4.52 -10.06
N ARG A 169 40.61 -4.56 -10.74
CA ARG A 169 40.69 -4.35 -12.19
C ARG A 169 39.98 -5.46 -12.97
N ALA A 170 40.15 -6.72 -12.59
CA ALA A 170 39.45 -7.84 -13.21
C ALA A 170 37.91 -7.70 -13.04
N PHE A 171 37.46 -7.23 -11.87
CA PHE A 171 36.06 -6.93 -11.63
C PHE A 171 35.53 -5.80 -12.52
N GLN A 172 36.25 -4.67 -12.64
CA GLN A 172 35.86 -3.60 -13.56
C GLN A 172 35.80 -4.08 -15.02
N GLN A 173 36.77 -4.89 -15.44
CA GLN A 173 36.77 -5.47 -16.79
C GLN A 173 35.59 -6.41 -17.04
N LEU A 174 35.15 -7.17 -16.03
CA LEU A 174 33.94 -7.97 -16.12
C LEU A 174 32.71 -7.09 -16.40
N LEU A 175 32.51 -6.00 -15.64
CA LEU A 175 31.40 -5.08 -15.86
C LEU A 175 31.44 -4.44 -17.26
N ILE A 176 32.61 -3.97 -17.68
CA ILE A 176 32.81 -3.40 -19.03
C ILE A 176 32.46 -4.43 -20.10
N SER A 177 32.89 -5.68 -19.94
CA SER A 177 32.64 -6.73 -20.92
C SER A 177 31.15 -7.10 -21.04
N LYS A 178 30.41 -7.09 -19.92
CA LYS A 178 28.99 -7.49 -19.87
C LYS A 178 28.04 -6.36 -20.27
N LEU A 179 28.32 -5.13 -19.83
CA LEU A 179 27.42 -3.99 -20.05
C LEU A 179 27.82 -3.15 -21.27
N GLY A 180 29.10 -3.20 -21.67
CA GLY A 180 29.61 -2.51 -22.86
C GLY A 180 29.27 -1.02 -22.85
N ARG A 181 28.71 -0.54 -23.97
CA ARG A 181 28.32 0.88 -24.15
C ARG A 181 27.19 1.35 -23.22
N ARG A 182 26.46 0.42 -22.59
CA ARG A 182 25.38 0.77 -21.66
C ARG A 182 25.91 1.27 -20.32
N LEU A 183 27.14 0.91 -19.95
CA LEU A 183 27.80 1.40 -18.75
C LEU A 183 28.28 2.84 -18.95
N SER A 184 27.73 3.76 -18.16
CA SER A 184 28.15 5.16 -18.12
C SER A 184 29.45 5.28 -17.32
N PRO A 185 30.51 5.88 -17.90
CA PRO A 185 31.74 6.15 -17.16
C PRO A 185 31.51 7.25 -16.10
N PRO A 186 32.37 7.32 -15.08
CA PRO A 186 32.39 8.43 -14.13
C PRO A 186 32.62 9.78 -14.79
N ALA A 187 31.85 10.78 -14.38
CA ALA A 187 31.92 12.16 -14.89
C ALA A 187 32.13 13.17 -13.74
N SER A 188 32.20 14.45 -14.07
CA SER A 188 32.25 15.56 -13.09
C SER A 188 30.88 15.86 -12.47
N GLU A 189 29.80 15.43 -13.10
CA GLU A 189 28.42 15.63 -12.67
C GLU A 189 27.61 14.37 -12.96
N VAL A 190 26.57 14.13 -12.16
CA VAL A 190 25.65 13.01 -12.37
C VAL A 190 24.80 13.28 -13.62
N PRO A 191 24.74 12.35 -14.60
CA PRO A 191 23.98 12.56 -15.82
C PRO A 191 22.46 12.54 -15.58
N SER A 192 21.71 13.19 -16.46
CA SER A 192 20.25 13.04 -16.57
C SER A 192 19.88 11.83 -17.44
N LEU A 193 18.59 11.43 -17.41
CA LEU A 193 18.07 10.38 -18.28
C LEU A 193 18.26 10.72 -19.76
N ALA A 194 18.04 11.99 -20.14
CA ALA A 194 18.22 12.44 -21.52
C ALA A 194 19.68 12.30 -21.98
N GLN A 195 20.64 12.64 -21.12
CA GLN A 195 22.07 12.53 -21.41
C GLN A 195 22.48 11.06 -21.60
N LEU A 196 22.08 10.17 -20.69
CA LEU A 196 22.35 8.73 -20.81
C LEU A 196 21.81 8.18 -22.14
N ARG A 197 20.55 8.47 -22.46
CA ARG A 197 19.90 8.01 -23.71
C ARG A 197 20.64 8.51 -24.95
N SER A 198 21.05 9.79 -24.97
CA SER A 198 21.80 10.36 -26.10
C SER A 198 23.15 9.67 -26.36
N GLN A 199 23.73 9.04 -25.33
CA GLN A 199 25.00 8.34 -25.38
C GLN A 199 24.83 6.82 -25.48
N ASN A 200 23.60 6.32 -25.61
CA ASN A 200 23.25 4.89 -25.58
C ASN A 200 23.73 4.19 -24.29
N GLN A 201 23.70 4.93 -23.18
CA GLN A 201 23.99 4.48 -21.83
C GLN A 201 22.70 4.29 -21.04
N SER A 202 22.74 3.40 -20.05
CA SER A 202 21.59 3.08 -19.20
C SER A 202 21.98 2.55 -17.82
N VAL A 203 23.27 2.37 -17.52
CA VAL A 203 23.73 1.81 -16.25
C VAL A 203 24.81 2.71 -15.65
N LEU A 204 24.62 3.11 -14.39
CA LEU A 204 25.69 3.66 -13.56
C LEU A 204 26.10 2.59 -12.55
N ALA A 205 27.39 2.41 -12.34
CA ALA A 205 27.89 1.46 -11.37
C ALA A 205 28.89 2.14 -10.43
N PHE A 206 28.73 1.83 -9.14
CA PHE A 206 29.48 2.40 -8.03
C PHE A 206 30.25 1.29 -7.34
N GLN A 207 31.43 1.61 -6.82
CA GLN A 207 32.25 0.69 -6.05
C GLN A 207 32.75 1.38 -4.78
N ALA A 208 32.73 0.66 -3.67
CA ALA A 208 33.59 0.96 -2.53
C ALA A 208 35.01 0.48 -2.84
N SER A 209 36.01 1.37 -2.80
CA SER A 209 37.40 1.02 -3.08
C SER A 209 38.32 1.76 -2.11
N GLN A 210 39.38 1.06 -1.69
CA GLN A 210 40.51 1.62 -0.96
C GLN A 210 41.64 2.12 -1.87
N PHE A 211 41.57 1.84 -3.17
CA PHE A 211 42.53 2.25 -4.19
C PHE A 211 42.11 3.55 -4.86
N ASP A 212 43.10 4.30 -5.34
CA ASP A 212 42.90 5.60 -6.00
C ASP A 212 42.08 5.48 -7.30
N ARG A 213 41.24 6.49 -7.57
CA ARG A 213 40.43 6.60 -8.79
C ARG A 213 41.23 6.43 -10.09
N SER A 214 42.46 6.94 -10.11
CA SER A 214 43.33 6.87 -11.29
C SER A 214 43.69 5.43 -11.67
N GLU A 215 43.67 4.51 -10.71
CA GLU A 215 43.96 3.10 -10.93
C GLU A 215 42.72 2.28 -11.32
N LEU A 216 41.52 2.77 -10.97
CA LEU A 216 40.22 2.13 -11.13
C LEU A 216 39.17 3.08 -11.77
N PRO A 217 39.41 3.60 -12.98
CA PRO A 217 38.64 4.72 -13.54
C PRO A 217 37.23 4.36 -14.04
N ALA A 218 36.87 3.07 -14.11
CA ALA A 218 35.66 2.65 -14.82
C ALA A 218 34.35 2.85 -14.05
N LEU A 219 34.39 2.92 -12.72
CA LEU A 219 33.21 2.97 -11.84
C LEU A 219 33.25 4.18 -10.92
N TRP A 220 32.08 4.64 -10.48
CA TRP A 220 31.96 5.76 -9.56
C TRP A 220 32.39 5.33 -8.14
N GLU A 221 32.99 6.24 -7.37
CA GLU A 221 33.39 5.96 -5.99
C GLU A 221 32.20 6.14 -5.04
N SER A 222 31.69 5.03 -4.49
CA SER A 222 30.45 5.03 -3.70
C SER A 222 30.55 5.93 -2.45
N GLY A 223 31.68 5.89 -1.73
CA GLY A 223 31.89 6.69 -0.52
C GLY A 223 31.86 8.21 -0.73
N THR A 224 32.11 8.69 -1.95
CA THR A 224 32.03 10.12 -2.31
C THR A 224 30.72 10.47 -2.99
N TRP A 225 30.25 9.61 -3.90
CA TRP A 225 29.12 9.91 -4.78
C TRP A 225 27.78 9.42 -4.28
N MET A 226 27.77 8.56 -3.27
CA MET A 226 26.55 7.89 -2.80
C MET A 226 26.62 7.53 -1.30
N PRO A 227 26.64 8.53 -0.39
CA PRO A 227 26.51 8.26 1.03
C PRO A 227 25.28 7.39 1.33
N SER A 228 25.51 6.35 2.13
CA SER A 228 24.51 5.33 2.46
C SER A 228 24.50 5.03 3.95
N PRO A 229 23.97 5.95 4.80
CA PRO A 229 23.97 5.78 6.25
C PRO A 229 23.09 4.59 6.67
N TRP A 230 23.68 3.65 7.38
CA TRP A 230 23.01 2.43 7.83
C TRP A 230 22.49 2.58 9.29
N PRO A 231 21.17 2.42 9.54
CA PRO A 231 20.61 2.59 10.89
C PRO A 231 21.08 1.55 11.92
N ASN A 232 21.41 0.33 11.47
CA ASN A 232 21.85 -0.79 12.31
C ASN A 232 21.05 -0.98 13.61
N THR A 233 19.73 -1.12 13.48
CA THR A 233 18.79 -1.28 14.61
C THR A 233 17.69 -2.28 14.29
N THR A 234 17.09 -2.88 15.32
CA THR A 234 15.83 -3.63 15.20
C THR A 234 14.60 -2.80 15.56
N ASP A 235 14.78 -1.57 16.02
CA ASP A 235 13.69 -0.69 16.45
C ASP A 235 13.19 0.20 15.30
N ILE A 236 11.88 0.19 15.09
CA ILE A 236 11.23 0.95 14.00
C ILE A 236 11.31 2.46 14.27
N GLY A 237 11.20 2.90 15.52
CA GLY A 237 11.30 4.31 15.88
C GLY A 237 12.70 4.86 15.64
N GLU A 238 13.74 4.10 15.99
CA GLU A 238 15.13 4.44 15.70
C GLU A 238 15.42 4.47 14.19
N MET A 239 14.85 3.53 13.42
CA MET A 239 14.93 3.52 11.95
C MET A 239 14.28 4.79 11.37
N VAL A 240 13.08 5.17 11.82
CA VAL A 240 12.41 6.41 11.39
C VAL A 240 13.24 7.64 11.76
N ALA A 241 13.79 7.70 12.97
CA ALA A 241 14.66 8.79 13.39
C ALA A 241 15.95 8.85 12.55
N ALA A 242 16.48 7.72 12.10
CA ALA A 242 17.61 7.67 11.17
C ALA A 242 17.23 8.20 9.79
N LEU A 243 16.04 7.86 9.27
CA LEU A 243 15.50 8.40 8.03
C LEU A 243 15.36 9.93 8.10
N ASP A 244 14.84 10.48 9.21
CA ASP A 244 14.74 11.93 9.40
C ASP A 244 16.10 12.62 9.38
N ARG A 245 17.10 12.04 10.07
CA ARG A 245 18.47 12.55 10.08
C ARG A 245 19.10 12.53 8.69
N THR A 246 18.96 11.43 7.96
CA THR A 246 19.50 11.28 6.60
C THR A 246 18.80 12.20 5.62
N TYR A 247 17.46 12.30 5.65
CA TYR A 247 16.69 13.21 4.79
C TYR A 247 17.06 14.68 5.00
N SER A 248 17.47 15.05 6.21
CA SER A 248 17.92 16.41 6.51
C SER A 248 19.32 16.75 5.95
N MET A 249 20.05 15.77 5.40
CA MET A 249 21.37 15.99 4.80
C MET A 249 21.21 16.51 3.36
N PRO A 250 21.74 17.71 3.03
CA PRO A 250 21.77 18.16 1.65
C PRO A 250 22.74 17.27 0.84
N HIS A 251 22.29 16.73 -0.28
CA HIS A 251 23.11 15.87 -1.14
C HIS A 251 23.57 16.56 -2.43
N GLY A 252 22.93 17.68 -2.80
CA GLY A 252 23.42 18.55 -3.86
C GLY A 252 23.38 17.84 -5.22
N ASN A 253 24.57 17.52 -5.73
CA ASN A 253 24.79 16.82 -6.99
C ASN A 253 25.28 15.36 -6.80
N HIS A 254 25.25 14.83 -5.58
CA HIS A 254 25.58 13.45 -5.26
C HIS A 254 24.31 12.66 -4.94
N PHE A 255 24.38 11.34 -5.05
CA PHE A 255 23.28 10.47 -4.60
C PHE A 255 23.21 10.45 -3.08
N LEU A 256 22.06 10.11 -2.52
CA LEU A 256 21.88 9.86 -1.10
C LEU A 256 20.92 8.70 -0.91
N VAL A 257 21.35 7.70 -0.13
CA VAL A 257 20.57 6.50 0.12
C VAL A 257 19.86 6.59 1.48
N LEU A 258 18.54 6.58 1.44
CA LEU A 258 17.64 6.45 2.59
C LEU A 258 17.36 4.95 2.83
N GLN A 259 17.81 4.42 3.96
CA GLN A 259 17.66 3.00 4.27
C GLN A 259 16.57 2.74 5.30
N ALA A 260 15.47 2.12 4.87
CA ALA A 260 14.47 1.55 5.78
C ALA A 260 14.68 0.05 5.94
N VAL A 261 15.79 -0.28 6.61
CA VAL A 261 16.26 -1.64 6.85
C VAL A 261 16.47 -1.84 8.34
N LEU A 262 15.97 -2.96 8.87
CA LEU A 262 16.12 -3.34 10.26
C LEU A 262 17.08 -4.53 10.34
N THR A 263 18.09 -4.43 11.20
CA THR A 263 19.20 -5.38 11.29
C THR A 263 19.10 -6.20 12.58
N PRO A 264 18.71 -7.49 12.51
CA PRO A 264 18.73 -8.35 13.67
C PRO A 264 20.15 -8.79 14.02
N ASP A 265 20.51 -8.66 15.31
CA ASP A 265 21.72 -9.30 15.83
C ASP A 265 21.50 -10.81 16.09
N ALA A 266 22.60 -11.51 16.39
CA ALA A 266 22.52 -12.95 16.68
C ALA A 266 21.63 -13.27 17.90
N GLY A 267 21.56 -12.37 18.89
CA GLY A 267 20.70 -12.53 20.06
C GLY A 267 19.22 -12.45 19.70
N PHE A 268 18.84 -11.51 18.83
CA PHE A 268 17.49 -11.36 18.29
C PHE A 268 17.07 -12.61 17.51
N ILE A 269 17.94 -13.09 16.61
CA ILE A 269 17.71 -14.31 15.82
C ILE A 269 17.46 -15.51 16.73
N LEU A 270 18.29 -15.70 17.78
CA LEU A 270 18.17 -16.81 18.71
C LEU A 270 16.91 -16.75 19.59
N ARG A 271 16.39 -15.55 19.89
CA ARG A 271 15.11 -15.37 20.61
C ARG A 271 13.89 -15.60 19.71
N HIS A 272 14.06 -15.59 18.39
CA HIS A 272 12.98 -15.72 17.42
C HIS A 272 13.18 -16.88 16.41
N PRO A 273 13.44 -18.12 16.85
CA PRO A 273 13.83 -19.22 15.98
C PRO A 273 12.74 -19.69 15.00
N LEU A 274 11.48 -19.35 15.28
CA LEU A 274 10.31 -19.69 14.46
C LEU A 274 9.86 -18.53 13.55
N SER A 275 10.57 -17.40 13.56
CA SER A 275 10.27 -16.25 12.70
C SER A 275 11.28 -16.12 11.53
N SER A 276 11.25 -14.97 10.88
CA SER A 276 12.09 -14.57 9.73
C SER A 276 12.24 -13.05 9.71
N LEU A 277 13.25 -12.55 9.00
CA LEU A 277 13.46 -11.11 8.78
C LEU A 277 12.18 -10.45 8.24
N ARG A 278 11.59 -11.04 7.19
CA ARG A 278 10.37 -10.58 6.53
C ARG A 278 9.23 -10.27 7.50
N ASN A 279 8.84 -11.26 8.31
CA ASN A 279 7.66 -11.16 9.17
C ASN A 279 7.89 -10.32 10.43
N SER A 280 9.09 -10.44 11.03
CA SER A 280 9.38 -9.79 12.31
C SER A 280 9.80 -8.33 12.16
N LEU A 281 10.47 -7.98 11.06
CA LEU A 281 11.14 -6.70 10.92
C LEU A 281 10.74 -5.98 9.63
N SER A 282 10.94 -6.59 8.45
CA SER A 282 10.72 -5.91 7.18
C SER A 282 9.27 -5.47 7.00
N LEU A 283 8.26 -6.35 7.17
CA LEU A 283 6.85 -5.96 6.97
C LEU A 283 6.38 -4.80 7.87
N PRO A 284 6.64 -4.80 9.20
CA PRO A 284 6.40 -3.62 10.04
C PRO A 284 7.21 -2.38 9.60
N GLY A 285 8.51 -2.54 9.31
CA GLY A 285 9.40 -1.46 8.91
C GLY A 285 8.96 -0.79 7.59
N ASN A 286 8.64 -1.58 6.57
CA ASN A 286 8.16 -1.12 5.27
C ASN A 286 6.88 -0.28 5.41
N ARG A 287 5.96 -0.70 6.28
CA ARG A 287 4.73 0.08 6.56
C ARG A 287 5.05 1.43 7.19
N ALA A 288 5.96 1.44 8.18
CA ALA A 288 6.42 2.69 8.78
C ALA A 288 7.12 3.59 7.75
N PHE A 289 7.92 3.00 6.85
CA PHE A 289 8.63 3.76 5.82
C PHE A 289 7.73 4.35 4.76
N VAL A 290 6.77 3.58 4.23
CA VAL A 290 5.77 4.11 3.29
C VAL A 290 4.94 5.22 3.95
N SER A 291 4.58 5.05 5.22
CA SER A 291 3.93 6.10 6.00
C SER A 291 4.83 7.34 6.11
N TRP A 292 6.12 7.18 6.43
CA TRP A 292 7.09 8.28 6.51
C TRP A 292 7.30 9.01 5.16
N LEU A 293 7.32 8.28 4.04
CA LEU A 293 7.43 8.84 2.68
C LEU A 293 6.21 9.70 2.32
N ARG A 294 5.01 9.27 2.76
CA ARG A 294 3.76 9.99 2.53
C ARG A 294 3.58 11.15 3.51
N GLN A 295 4.14 11.04 4.71
CA GLN A 295 4.11 12.08 5.74
C GLN A 295 4.98 13.28 5.37
N GLY A 296 4.39 14.47 5.40
CA GLY A 296 5.11 15.74 5.27
C GLY A 296 5.78 15.91 3.91
N LYS A 297 5.00 16.33 2.91
CA LYS A 297 5.39 16.83 1.57
C LYS A 297 6.86 16.57 1.20
N LYS A 298 7.24 15.31 0.99
CA LYS A 298 8.59 14.94 0.53
C LYS A 298 8.77 15.48 -0.89
N ALA A 299 9.91 16.11 -1.16
CA ALA A 299 10.18 16.79 -2.42
C ALA A 299 11.23 16.03 -3.27
N LEU A 300 11.35 16.44 -4.53
CA LEU A 300 12.47 16.10 -5.41
C LEU A 300 13.60 17.14 -5.25
N GLY A 301 14.73 16.91 -5.92
CA GLY A 301 15.83 17.88 -6.01
C GLY A 301 16.96 17.62 -5.01
N CYS A 302 17.87 18.58 -4.89
CA CYS A 302 19.13 18.50 -4.14
C CYS A 302 19.01 18.31 -2.60
N GLN A 303 17.78 18.34 -2.08
CA GLN A 303 17.42 18.09 -0.69
C GLN A 303 16.19 17.17 -0.58
N GLY A 304 15.80 16.54 -1.69
CA GLY A 304 14.65 15.66 -1.78
C GLY A 304 14.99 14.21 -1.50
N VAL A 305 13.98 13.35 -1.59
CA VAL A 305 14.18 11.90 -1.62
C VAL A 305 14.95 11.57 -2.89
N ASN A 306 16.12 10.96 -2.75
CA ASN A 306 16.88 10.41 -3.86
C ASN A 306 16.75 8.88 -3.90
N VAL A 307 17.77 8.11 -3.52
CA VAL A 307 17.62 6.65 -3.45
C VAL A 307 16.92 6.29 -2.14
N ALA A 308 15.88 5.49 -2.22
CA ALA A 308 15.24 4.89 -1.05
C ALA A 308 15.34 3.37 -1.17
N ILE A 309 15.70 2.66 -0.11
CA ILE A 309 15.83 1.20 -0.13
C ILE A 309 15.09 0.54 1.02
N THR A 310 14.61 -0.68 0.76
CA THR A 310 13.99 -1.54 1.78
C THR A 310 14.14 -3.03 1.41
N ASP A 311 13.80 -3.90 2.36
CA ASP A 311 13.70 -5.34 2.15
C ASP A 311 12.32 -5.70 1.59
N PHE A 312 12.22 -6.75 0.77
CA PHE A 312 10.97 -7.29 0.23
C PHE A 312 10.13 -6.21 -0.44
N VAL A 313 10.70 -5.61 -1.48
CA VAL A 313 10.12 -4.46 -2.18
C VAL A 313 8.72 -4.74 -2.75
N GLU A 314 8.33 -6.01 -2.89
CA GLU A 314 7.02 -6.46 -3.35
C GLU A 314 5.90 -6.43 -2.28
N ASP A 315 6.25 -6.21 -1.01
CA ASP A 315 5.32 -6.36 0.14
C ASP A 315 4.59 -5.09 0.55
N SER A 316 4.79 -3.98 -0.16
CA SER A 316 4.14 -2.71 0.12
C SER A 316 4.02 -1.86 -1.13
N ASP A 317 3.31 -0.73 -1.04
CA ASP A 317 3.26 0.32 -2.07
C ASP A 317 4.59 1.10 -2.20
N PHE A 318 5.73 0.51 -1.81
CA PHE A 318 7.00 1.19 -1.69
C PHE A 318 7.47 1.82 -3.01
N VAL A 319 7.51 1.05 -4.10
CA VAL A 319 7.91 1.55 -5.43
C VAL A 319 7.03 2.73 -5.82
N GLN A 320 5.73 2.57 -5.58
CA GLN A 320 4.72 3.54 -5.92
C GLN A 320 4.87 4.83 -5.08
N ALA A 321 5.19 4.72 -3.79
CA ALA A 321 5.45 5.84 -2.90
C ALA A 321 6.72 6.62 -3.28
N VAL A 322 7.78 5.93 -3.71
CA VAL A 322 9.06 6.58 -4.06
C VAL A 322 9.05 7.10 -5.49
N ALA A 323 8.86 6.23 -6.49
CA ALA A 323 8.88 6.65 -7.90
C ALA A 323 7.74 7.63 -8.19
N GLY A 324 6.63 7.54 -7.43
CA GLY A 324 5.53 8.48 -7.50
C GLY A 324 5.95 9.93 -7.26
N LEU A 325 6.91 10.21 -6.38
CA LEU A 325 7.39 11.58 -6.12
C LEU A 325 7.85 12.29 -7.40
N ASN A 326 8.37 11.54 -8.39
CA ASN A 326 8.87 12.09 -9.64
C ASN A 326 7.79 12.68 -10.56
N PHE A 327 6.52 12.32 -10.38
CA PHE A 327 5.44 12.85 -11.22
C PHE A 327 4.69 14.01 -10.54
N HIS A 328 4.91 14.23 -9.24
CA HIS A 328 4.26 15.30 -8.48
C HIS A 328 4.91 16.67 -8.66
N GLY A 329 6.04 16.76 -9.36
CA GLY A 329 6.78 18.00 -9.61
C GLY A 329 6.29 18.87 -10.78
N CYS A 330 5.30 18.43 -11.57
CA CYS A 330 4.77 19.18 -12.71
C CYS A 330 3.23 19.09 -12.79
N SER A 331 2.57 20.12 -12.25
CA SER A 331 1.15 20.49 -12.50
C SER A 331 0.08 19.39 -12.44
N ALA A 332 -0.08 18.73 -11.29
CA ALA A 332 -1.41 18.28 -10.86
C ALA A 332 -1.67 18.95 -9.51
N LYS A 333 -2.81 19.64 -9.37
CA LYS A 333 -3.33 19.93 -8.03
C LYS A 333 -3.36 18.58 -7.31
N SER A 334 -2.65 18.46 -6.19
CA SER A 334 -2.65 17.24 -5.39
C SER A 334 -4.09 16.86 -5.07
N PHE A 335 -4.57 15.72 -5.57
CA PHE A 335 -5.79 15.03 -5.14
C PHE A 335 -5.78 14.94 -3.62
N ASN A 336 -6.41 15.91 -2.98
CA ASN A 336 -6.71 15.86 -1.57
C ASN A 336 -7.95 14.98 -1.41
N GLY A 337 -7.77 13.74 -0.94
CA GLY A 337 -8.86 12.79 -0.71
C GLY A 337 -9.93 13.33 0.25
N THR A 338 -9.56 14.15 1.22
CA THR A 338 -10.52 14.76 2.15
C THR A 338 -11.49 15.71 1.44
N ASP A 339 -11.04 16.44 0.42
CA ASP A 339 -11.83 17.49 -0.25
C ASP A 339 -11.84 17.34 -1.79
N TRP A 340 -11.84 16.10 -2.31
CA TRP A 340 -11.69 15.90 -3.75
C TRP A 340 -12.90 16.37 -4.56
N MET A 341 -14.12 16.31 -4.02
CA MET A 341 -15.31 16.82 -4.71
C MET A 341 -15.31 18.34 -4.83
N SER A 342 -14.61 19.05 -3.93
CA SER A 342 -14.36 20.50 -4.05
C SER A 342 -13.44 20.87 -5.22
N GLN A 343 -12.61 19.92 -5.67
CA GLN A 343 -11.63 20.13 -6.73
C GLN A 343 -12.17 19.80 -8.13
N LEU A 344 -13.38 19.24 -8.22
CA LEU A 344 -13.98 18.85 -9.48
C LEU A 344 -14.16 20.05 -10.42
N PRO A 345 -14.01 19.83 -11.75
CA PRO A 345 -14.44 20.81 -12.74
C PRO A 345 -15.90 21.20 -12.53
N GLU A 346 -16.25 22.45 -12.83
CA GLU A 346 -17.62 22.94 -12.66
C GLU A 346 -18.62 22.10 -13.46
N SER A 347 -18.24 21.65 -14.67
CA SER A 347 -19.05 20.74 -15.48
C SER A 347 -19.38 19.42 -14.77
N ALA A 348 -18.43 18.83 -14.05
CA ALA A 348 -18.64 17.61 -13.28
C ALA A 348 -19.48 17.88 -12.01
N ALA A 349 -19.27 19.01 -11.33
CA ALA A 349 -20.04 19.37 -10.14
C ALA A 349 -21.55 19.62 -10.41
N GLN A 350 -21.91 19.88 -11.67
CA GLN A 350 -23.29 20.03 -12.13
C GLN A 350 -23.96 18.70 -12.52
N LEU A 351 -23.19 17.61 -12.68
CA LEU A 351 -23.77 16.30 -12.97
C LEU A 351 -24.49 15.75 -11.74
N PRO A 352 -25.61 15.01 -11.92
CA PRO A 352 -26.22 14.22 -10.87
C PRO A 352 -25.17 13.31 -10.20
N LEU A 353 -25.25 13.12 -8.87
CA LEU A 353 -24.31 12.26 -8.15
C LEU A 353 -24.25 10.83 -8.70
N CYS A 354 -25.34 10.32 -9.29
CA CYS A 354 -25.38 9.00 -9.94
C CYS A 354 -24.56 8.91 -11.25
N GLN A 355 -24.02 10.03 -11.73
CA GLN A 355 -23.15 10.10 -12.90
C GLN A 355 -21.67 10.35 -12.56
N LEU A 356 -21.35 10.55 -11.27
CA LEU A 356 -19.99 10.63 -10.77
C LEU A 356 -19.50 9.25 -10.34
N ALA A 357 -18.19 9.04 -10.43
CA ALA A 357 -17.52 7.88 -9.87
C ALA A 357 -17.25 8.11 -8.38
N LEU A 358 -17.87 7.31 -7.51
CA LEU A 358 -17.84 7.46 -6.06
C LEU A 358 -17.11 6.26 -5.43
N PRO A 359 -15.92 6.44 -4.83
CA PRO A 359 -15.28 5.38 -4.07
C PRO A 359 -16.06 5.10 -2.79
N GLY A 360 -16.31 3.84 -2.52
CA GLY A 360 -17.06 3.36 -1.38
C GLY A 360 -16.35 2.23 -0.63
N SER A 361 -16.74 2.01 0.62
CA SER A 361 -16.24 0.89 1.43
C SER A 361 -17.34 -0.13 1.67
N HIS A 362 -17.01 -1.42 1.54
CA HIS A 362 -17.91 -2.52 1.85
C HIS A 362 -17.90 -2.80 3.35
N ASP A 363 -19.10 -2.99 3.94
CA ASP A 363 -19.32 -3.20 5.36
C ASP A 363 -18.48 -2.23 6.22
N SER A 364 -18.75 -0.94 6.07
CA SER A 364 -17.83 0.15 6.42
C SER A 364 -17.44 0.20 7.91
N CYS A 365 -18.27 -0.32 8.80
CA CYS A 365 -18.09 -0.26 10.25
C CYS A 365 -17.54 -1.56 10.84
N THR A 366 -16.44 -2.07 10.29
CA THR A 366 -15.80 -3.30 10.81
C THR A 366 -14.39 -3.08 11.34
N GLU A 367 -13.92 -1.83 11.46
CA GLU A 367 -12.60 -1.54 12.02
C GLU A 367 -12.50 -2.00 13.47
N PHE A 368 -13.59 -1.80 14.21
CA PHE A 368 -13.81 -2.29 15.55
C PHE A 368 -14.92 -3.35 15.53
N LEU A 369 -14.56 -4.58 15.88
CA LEU A 369 -15.52 -5.66 16.13
C LEU A 369 -15.35 -6.11 17.59
N ASP A 370 -16.40 -5.90 18.38
CA ASP A 370 -16.38 -6.09 19.84
C ASP A 370 -16.33 -7.58 20.19
N LEU A 371 -15.19 -8.02 20.72
CA LEU A 371 -14.97 -9.41 21.13
C LEU A 371 -15.66 -9.77 22.45
N HIS A 372 -16.17 -8.79 23.19
CA HIS A 372 -16.87 -9.00 24.46
C HIS A 372 -18.38 -9.19 24.27
N ARG A 373 -18.91 -8.76 23.12
CA ARG A 373 -20.30 -8.97 22.75
C ARG A 373 -20.52 -10.30 22.03
N CYS A 374 -21.78 -10.73 21.99
CA CYS A 374 -22.17 -11.94 21.26
C CYS A 374 -21.99 -11.76 19.75
N ILE A 375 -21.94 -12.89 19.04
CA ILE A 375 -22.05 -12.92 17.58
C ILE A 375 -23.42 -12.33 17.18
N GLY A 376 -23.41 -11.42 16.22
CA GLY A 376 -24.55 -10.66 15.75
C GLY A 376 -25.64 -11.52 15.10
N PRO A 377 -26.86 -10.97 14.96
CA PRO A 377 -28.02 -11.69 14.42
C PRO A 377 -27.88 -12.06 12.94
N ASP A 378 -27.02 -11.36 12.20
CA ASP A 378 -26.74 -11.53 10.78
C ASP A 378 -25.80 -12.72 10.48
N SER A 379 -25.09 -13.24 11.48
CA SER A 379 -24.17 -14.36 11.30
C SER A 379 -24.92 -15.69 11.09
N PRO A 380 -24.40 -16.67 10.33
CA PRO A 380 -25.00 -18.00 10.26
C PRO A 380 -25.13 -18.70 11.64
N GLU A 381 -25.97 -19.75 11.72
CA GLU A 381 -26.25 -20.44 13.00
C GLU A 381 -24.99 -21.11 13.58
N ALA A 382 -24.17 -21.76 12.75
CA ALA A 382 -23.01 -22.52 13.21
C ALA A 382 -21.96 -21.65 13.94
N PRO A 383 -21.51 -20.49 13.42
CA PRO A 383 -20.69 -19.55 14.18
C PRO A 383 -21.31 -19.16 15.53
N ARG A 384 -22.60 -18.80 15.54
CA ARG A 384 -23.34 -18.42 16.76
C ARG A 384 -23.37 -19.54 17.80
N ARG A 385 -23.45 -20.79 17.38
CA ARG A 385 -23.53 -21.96 18.27
C ARG A 385 -22.16 -22.41 18.79
N TYR A 386 -21.15 -22.46 17.93
CA TYR A 386 -19.88 -23.14 18.24
C TYR A 386 -18.70 -22.19 18.52
N PHE A 387 -18.79 -20.94 18.05
CA PHE A 387 -17.69 -19.97 18.13
C PHE A 387 -18.02 -18.73 18.96
N ASN A 388 -19.17 -18.73 19.65
CA ASN A 388 -19.60 -17.62 20.52
C ASN A 388 -18.91 -17.60 21.90
N ASN A 389 -17.59 -17.83 21.89
CA ASN A 389 -16.68 -17.62 23.01
C ASN A 389 -15.55 -16.67 22.55
N THR A 390 -14.78 -16.10 23.48
CA THR A 390 -13.77 -15.09 23.15
C THR A 390 -12.73 -15.57 22.13
N ALA A 391 -12.27 -16.83 22.23
CA ALA A 391 -11.29 -17.39 21.30
C ALA A 391 -11.88 -17.60 19.90
N GLY A 392 -13.11 -18.12 19.82
CA GLY A 392 -13.84 -18.28 18.56
C GLY A 392 -14.11 -16.95 17.88
N ARG A 393 -14.56 -15.93 18.63
CA ARG A 393 -14.76 -14.58 18.10
C ARG A 393 -13.45 -13.93 17.64
N LEU A 394 -12.34 -14.13 18.38
CA LEU A 394 -11.02 -13.64 17.96
C LEU A 394 -10.57 -14.27 16.64
N TYR A 395 -10.82 -15.57 16.46
CA TYR A 395 -10.54 -16.28 15.22
C TYR A 395 -11.39 -15.75 14.06
N LEU A 396 -12.71 -15.68 14.23
CA LEU A 396 -13.65 -15.27 13.19
C LEU A 396 -13.52 -13.79 12.80
N ARG A 397 -13.09 -12.92 13.74
CA ARG A 397 -12.79 -11.50 13.45
C ARG A 397 -11.80 -11.33 12.28
N ARG A 398 -10.88 -12.29 12.07
CA ARG A 398 -9.92 -12.25 10.95
C ARG A 398 -10.58 -12.40 9.58
N TRP A 399 -11.79 -12.95 9.55
CA TRP A 399 -12.56 -13.24 8.35
C TRP A 399 -13.74 -12.29 8.14
N TRP A 400 -14.20 -11.64 9.20
CA TRP A 400 -15.37 -10.76 9.19
C TRP A 400 -15.02 -9.27 9.22
N ARG A 401 -13.76 -8.93 9.47
CA ARG A 401 -13.29 -7.55 9.32
C ARG A 401 -13.06 -7.26 7.84
N THR A 402 -13.72 -6.23 7.32
CA THR A 402 -13.62 -5.74 5.94
C THR A 402 -12.90 -4.40 5.86
N GLN A 403 -12.87 -3.59 6.92
CA GLN A 403 -12.18 -2.32 6.97
C GLN A 403 -11.23 -2.26 8.16
N SER A 404 -10.12 -1.52 8.02
CA SER A 404 -9.22 -1.24 9.15
C SER A 404 -9.21 0.20 9.65
N LEU A 405 -9.85 1.09 8.89
CA LEU A 405 -10.01 2.52 9.17
C LEU A 405 -11.37 2.83 9.80
N THR A 406 -11.41 3.82 10.70
CA THR A 406 -12.68 4.37 11.21
C THR A 406 -13.47 5.07 10.10
N ILE A 407 -14.76 5.35 10.31
CA ILE A 407 -15.56 6.11 9.34
C ILE A 407 -14.93 7.46 9.00
N ARG A 408 -14.47 8.19 10.01
CA ARG A 408 -13.78 9.46 9.77
C ARG A 408 -12.54 9.29 8.88
N GLN A 409 -11.71 8.29 9.16
CA GLN A 409 -10.50 8.01 8.37
C GLN A 409 -10.82 7.56 6.93
N GLN A 410 -11.90 6.80 6.73
CA GLN A 410 -12.36 6.43 5.39
C GLN A 410 -12.79 7.67 4.60
N LEU A 411 -13.55 8.58 5.22
CA LEU A 411 -13.96 9.84 4.59
C LEU A 411 -12.76 10.74 4.27
N ASP A 412 -11.80 10.87 5.20
CA ASP A 412 -10.56 11.64 4.98
C ASP A 412 -9.69 11.00 3.86
N LEU A 413 -9.71 9.69 3.70
CA LEU A 413 -9.04 9.00 2.58
C LEU A 413 -9.67 9.35 1.22
N GLY A 414 -10.98 9.62 1.22
CA GLY A 414 -11.76 10.03 0.04
C GLY A 414 -12.98 9.17 -0.27
N ILE A 415 -13.34 8.24 0.62
CA ILE A 415 -14.58 7.46 0.53
C ILE A 415 -15.81 8.38 0.62
N ARG A 416 -16.80 8.16 -0.23
CA ARG A 416 -18.05 8.94 -0.29
C ARG A 416 -19.30 8.07 -0.33
N TYR A 417 -19.14 6.75 -0.24
CA TYR A 417 -20.23 5.79 -0.09
C TYR A 417 -19.90 4.80 1.03
N LEU A 418 -20.84 4.60 1.96
CA LEU A 418 -20.69 3.71 3.10
C LEU A 418 -21.80 2.64 3.08
N ASP A 419 -21.40 1.37 2.98
CA ASP A 419 -22.30 0.22 3.08
C ASP A 419 -22.46 -0.18 4.55
N LEU A 420 -23.69 -0.05 5.05
CA LEU A 420 -24.02 -0.12 6.48
C LEU A 420 -25.07 -1.20 6.75
N ARG A 421 -24.76 -2.07 7.73
CA ARG A 421 -25.72 -3.03 8.29
C ARG A 421 -26.04 -2.65 9.71
N VAL A 422 -27.32 -2.55 10.03
CA VAL A 422 -27.78 -2.07 11.35
C VAL A 422 -28.66 -3.11 12.03
N ALA A 423 -28.51 -3.23 13.35
CA ALA A 423 -29.48 -3.91 14.19
C ALA A 423 -29.94 -3.04 15.36
N LYS A 424 -31.15 -3.33 15.83
CA LYS A 424 -31.64 -2.82 17.11
C LYS A 424 -31.26 -3.76 18.25
N PHE A 425 -30.73 -3.17 19.32
CA PHE A 425 -30.47 -3.78 20.62
C PHE A 425 -31.18 -2.99 21.73
N ASP A 426 -31.14 -3.52 22.96
CA ASP A 426 -31.74 -2.85 24.13
C ASP A 426 -31.15 -1.45 24.39
N ASP A 427 -29.87 -1.25 24.03
CA ASP A 427 -29.14 0.00 24.20
C ASP A 427 -29.16 0.92 22.95
N GLY A 428 -29.97 0.59 21.94
CA GLY A 428 -30.15 1.39 20.72
C GLY A 428 -29.70 0.68 19.44
N PHE A 429 -29.41 1.46 18.40
CA PHE A 429 -29.01 0.94 17.10
C PHE A 429 -27.49 0.77 17.01
N ARG A 430 -27.03 -0.37 16.50
CA ARG A 430 -25.61 -0.69 16.34
C ARG A 430 -25.30 -1.23 14.97
N LEU A 431 -24.09 -0.96 14.50
CA LEU A 431 -23.57 -1.52 13.26
C LEU A 431 -22.95 -2.89 13.54
N LEU A 432 -22.89 -3.73 12.51
CA LEU A 432 -22.43 -5.11 12.63
C LEU A 432 -22.03 -5.73 11.30
N HIS A 433 -21.17 -6.74 11.37
CA HIS A 433 -20.95 -7.71 10.30
C HIS A 433 -20.51 -9.02 10.96
N SER A 434 -21.48 -9.87 11.28
CA SER A 434 -21.40 -11.08 12.13
C SER A 434 -20.93 -10.84 13.57
N LEU A 435 -20.16 -9.80 13.86
CA LEU A 435 -19.87 -9.28 15.19
C LEU A 435 -20.43 -7.86 15.31
N ILE A 436 -20.83 -7.52 16.54
CA ILE A 436 -21.32 -6.18 16.86
C ILE A 436 -20.14 -5.21 16.85
N SER A 437 -20.34 -4.05 16.22
CA SER A 437 -19.40 -2.94 16.16
C SER A 437 -19.88 -1.77 17.04
N ILE A 438 -19.63 -0.56 16.58
CA ILE A 438 -19.94 0.72 17.17
C ILE A 438 -21.44 1.05 17.10
N SER A 439 -21.89 2.02 17.90
CA SER A 439 -23.26 2.53 17.82
C SER A 439 -23.48 3.34 16.54
N LEU A 440 -24.73 3.35 16.05
CA LEU A 440 -25.11 4.18 14.90
C LEU A 440 -24.96 5.67 15.20
N GLU A 441 -25.22 6.06 16.44
CA GLU A 441 -25.05 7.44 16.90
C GLU A 441 -23.61 7.95 16.71
N GLU A 442 -22.61 7.18 17.14
CA GLU A 442 -21.19 7.55 17.00
C GLU A 442 -20.75 7.60 15.52
N VAL A 443 -21.31 6.76 14.66
CA VAL A 443 -21.04 6.79 13.21
C VAL A 443 -21.63 8.06 12.59
N LEU A 444 -22.87 8.40 12.94
CA LEU A 444 -23.53 9.61 12.46
C LEU A 444 -22.83 10.88 12.96
N ASP A 445 -22.30 10.88 14.18
CA ASP A 445 -21.49 11.99 14.70
C ASP A 445 -20.21 12.18 13.87
N GLN A 446 -19.48 11.10 13.56
CA GLN A 446 -18.29 11.17 12.69
C GLN A 446 -18.60 11.72 11.29
N ILE A 447 -19.73 11.29 10.69
CA ILE A 447 -20.17 11.77 9.39
C ILE A 447 -20.58 13.24 9.48
N ALA A 448 -21.36 13.62 10.49
CA ALA A 448 -21.82 14.99 10.72
C ALA A 448 -20.64 15.95 10.91
N ASP A 449 -19.61 15.55 11.65
CA ASP A 449 -18.38 16.32 11.83
C ASP A 449 -17.60 16.47 10.52
N PHE A 450 -17.51 15.39 9.73
CA PHE A 450 -16.86 15.44 8.42
C PHE A 450 -17.56 16.42 7.48
N VAL A 451 -18.87 16.28 7.26
CA VAL A 451 -19.60 17.17 6.34
C VAL A 451 -19.77 18.59 6.89
N ALA A 452 -19.56 18.81 8.19
CA ALA A 452 -19.44 20.15 8.77
C ALA A 452 -18.10 20.82 8.39
N ALA A 453 -17.00 20.07 8.47
CA ALA A 453 -15.67 20.54 8.15
C ALA A 453 -15.45 20.68 6.63
N HIS A 454 -16.14 19.88 5.83
CA HIS A 454 -15.96 19.75 4.38
C HIS A 454 -17.30 19.99 3.64
N PRO A 455 -17.84 21.23 3.63
CA PRO A 455 -19.19 21.53 3.13
C PRO A 455 -19.35 21.36 1.61
N ALA A 456 -18.25 21.17 0.88
CA ALA A 456 -18.27 20.90 -0.55
C ALA A 456 -18.44 19.41 -0.88
N GLU A 457 -18.27 18.52 0.09
CA GLU A 457 -18.31 17.08 -0.09
C GLU A 457 -19.73 16.52 0.14
N ALA A 458 -20.04 15.40 -0.50
CA ALA A 458 -21.30 14.68 -0.31
C ALA A 458 -21.06 13.21 0.06
N VAL A 459 -21.79 12.70 1.05
CA VAL A 459 -21.65 11.32 1.55
C VAL A 459 -22.94 10.54 1.32
N LEU A 460 -22.82 9.33 0.78
CA LEU A 460 -23.91 8.38 0.61
C LEU A 460 -23.86 7.34 1.72
N LEU A 461 -24.98 7.17 2.42
CA LEU A 461 -25.17 6.15 3.45
C LEU A 461 -26.14 5.11 2.93
N ASP A 462 -25.70 3.86 2.80
CA ASP A 462 -26.55 2.78 2.32
C ASP A 462 -26.85 1.77 3.41
N PHE A 463 -28.07 1.81 3.94
CA PHE A 463 -28.54 0.85 4.92
C PHE A 463 -29.20 -0.32 4.20
N ASN A 464 -28.37 -1.24 3.70
CA ASN A 464 -28.81 -2.38 2.90
C ASN A 464 -29.48 -3.49 3.72
N HIS A 465 -29.13 -3.62 5.00
CA HIS A 465 -29.63 -4.69 5.85
C HIS A 465 -30.01 -4.19 7.25
N PHE A 466 -31.22 -4.55 7.65
CA PHE A 466 -31.77 -4.28 8.98
C PHE A 466 -32.01 -5.60 9.70
N TYR A 467 -31.59 -5.70 10.96
CA TYR A 467 -31.79 -6.89 11.79
C TYR A 467 -32.45 -6.51 13.12
N SER A 468 -33.37 -7.36 13.59
CA SER A 468 -34.13 -7.10 14.82
C SER A 468 -34.92 -5.77 14.78
N MET A 469 -35.35 -5.35 13.59
CA MET A 469 -36.06 -4.08 13.34
C MET A 469 -37.35 -4.32 12.55
N ASP A 470 -38.16 -5.26 13.05
CA ASP A 470 -39.31 -5.80 12.30
C ASP A 470 -40.56 -4.92 12.40
N SER A 471 -40.55 -3.86 13.22
CA SER A 471 -41.70 -2.97 13.42
C SER A 471 -41.53 -1.61 12.76
N LEU A 472 -42.65 -1.02 12.32
CA LEU A 472 -42.66 0.34 11.77
C LEU A 472 -42.16 1.38 12.79
N SER A 473 -42.40 1.17 14.09
CA SER A 473 -41.87 2.02 15.14
C SER A 473 -40.34 2.00 15.20
N ASP A 474 -39.71 0.85 14.96
CA ASP A 474 -38.24 0.74 14.96
C ASP A 474 -37.64 1.51 13.78
N MET A 475 -38.22 1.35 12.60
CA MET A 475 -37.80 2.07 11.40
C MET A 475 -38.01 3.58 11.53
N ARG A 476 -39.12 4.03 12.14
CA ARG A 476 -39.36 5.45 12.42
C ARG A 476 -38.37 6.00 13.44
N ALA A 477 -38.04 5.25 14.50
CA ALA A 477 -37.03 5.65 15.47
C ALA A 477 -35.63 5.76 14.83
N PHE A 478 -35.30 4.85 13.92
CA PHE A 478 -34.08 4.90 13.12
C PHE A 478 -34.03 6.15 12.23
N GLN A 479 -35.08 6.44 11.46
CA GLN A 479 -35.12 7.67 10.64
C GLN A 479 -35.05 8.94 11.50
N GLN A 480 -35.73 8.96 12.66
CA GLN A 480 -35.65 10.07 13.62
C GLN A 480 -34.22 10.30 14.12
N LEU A 481 -33.43 9.23 14.36
CA LEU A 481 -32.03 9.37 14.75
C LEU A 481 -31.17 9.99 13.63
N LEU A 482 -31.37 9.58 12.37
CA LEU A 482 -30.66 10.20 11.24
C LEU A 482 -31.03 11.68 11.09
N ILE A 483 -32.33 12.00 11.18
CA ILE A 483 -32.83 13.38 11.09
C ILE A 483 -32.28 14.23 12.23
N SER A 484 -32.22 13.72 13.46
CA SER A 484 -31.73 14.48 14.61
C SER A 484 -30.23 14.77 14.52
N LYS A 485 -29.43 13.83 14.01
CA LYS A 485 -27.97 13.96 13.90
C LYS A 485 -27.52 14.75 12.68
N LEU A 486 -28.15 14.54 11.52
CA LEU A 486 -27.75 15.16 10.26
C LEU A 486 -28.53 16.45 9.95
N GLY A 487 -29.75 16.57 10.47
CA GLY A 487 -30.61 17.75 10.31
C GLY A 487 -30.76 18.17 8.86
N ARG A 488 -30.55 19.46 8.58
CA ARG A 488 -30.63 20.05 7.24
C ARG A 488 -29.62 19.48 6.23
N ARG A 489 -28.58 18.79 6.69
CA ARG A 489 -27.56 18.19 5.81
C ARG A 489 -28.07 16.94 5.11
N LEU A 490 -29.07 16.27 5.67
CA LEU A 490 -29.72 15.12 5.05
C LEU A 490 -30.64 15.60 3.92
N SER A 491 -30.35 15.14 2.71
CA SER A 491 -31.13 15.43 1.52
C SER A 491 -32.36 14.50 1.45
N PRO A 492 -33.59 15.05 1.37
CA PRO A 492 -34.79 14.24 1.27
C PRO A 492 -34.89 13.56 -0.12
N PRO A 493 -35.63 12.46 -0.24
CA PRO A 493 -35.93 11.84 -1.53
C PRO A 493 -36.60 12.81 -2.52
N ALA A 494 -36.11 12.81 -3.76
CA ALA A 494 -36.61 13.65 -4.85
C ALA A 494 -36.98 12.80 -6.09
N SER A 495 -37.49 13.44 -7.15
CA SER A 495 -37.77 12.77 -8.43
C SER A 495 -36.50 12.48 -9.23
N GLU A 496 -35.39 13.15 -8.94
CA GLU A 496 -34.10 12.99 -9.60
C GLU A 496 -32.97 13.06 -8.57
N VAL A 497 -31.86 12.38 -8.86
CA VAL A 497 -30.66 12.43 -8.01
C VAL A 497 -30.03 13.83 -8.09
N PRO A 498 -29.78 14.51 -6.96
CA PRO A 498 -29.21 15.84 -6.97
C PRO A 498 -27.75 15.85 -7.41
N SER A 499 -27.29 16.98 -7.97
CA SER A 499 -25.88 17.27 -8.21
C SER A 499 -25.18 17.81 -6.96
N LEU A 500 -23.85 17.83 -6.98
CA LEU A 500 -23.06 18.46 -5.91
C LEU A 500 -23.40 19.95 -5.76
N ALA A 501 -23.56 20.67 -6.89
CA ALA A 501 -23.94 22.08 -6.87
C ALA A 501 -25.32 22.30 -6.22
N GLN A 502 -26.30 21.45 -6.52
CA GLN A 502 -27.64 21.51 -5.94
C GLN A 502 -27.61 21.26 -4.43
N LEU A 503 -26.94 20.20 -3.98
CA LEU A 503 -26.78 19.92 -2.54
C LEU A 503 -26.19 21.11 -1.79
N ARG A 504 -25.09 21.68 -2.29
CA ARG A 504 -24.43 22.85 -1.70
C ARG A 504 -25.37 24.05 -1.59
N SER A 505 -26.11 24.35 -2.66
CA SER A 505 -27.08 25.47 -2.67
C SER A 505 -28.21 25.32 -1.64
N GLN A 506 -28.53 24.08 -1.28
CA GLN A 506 -29.58 23.73 -0.31
C GLN A 506 -29.01 23.46 1.09
N ASN A 507 -27.69 23.62 1.28
CA ASN A 507 -26.98 23.30 2.52
C ASN A 507 -27.15 21.83 2.96
N GLN A 508 -27.24 20.95 1.96
CA GLN A 508 -27.29 19.50 2.08
C GLN A 508 -25.94 18.89 1.69
N SER A 509 -25.64 17.72 2.23
CA SER A 509 -24.40 16.99 1.96
C SER A 509 -24.49 15.48 2.18
N VAL A 510 -25.63 14.96 2.64
CA VAL A 510 -25.78 13.52 2.89
C VAL A 510 -27.02 12.99 2.19
N LEU A 511 -26.86 11.91 1.42
CA LEU A 511 -27.97 11.09 0.93
C LEU A 511 -27.98 9.78 1.70
N ALA A 512 -29.13 9.36 2.19
CA ALA A 512 -29.26 8.08 2.87
C ALA A 512 -30.34 7.21 2.22
N PHE A 513 -29.98 5.95 2.02
CA PHE A 513 -30.78 4.92 1.38
C PHE A 513 -31.12 3.84 2.41
N GLN A 514 -32.31 3.27 2.31
CA GLN A 514 -32.75 2.16 3.15
C GLN A 514 -33.38 1.06 2.31
N ALA A 515 -33.07 -0.18 2.64
CA ALA A 515 -33.92 -1.31 2.30
C ALA A 515 -35.09 -1.35 3.30
N SER A 516 -36.33 -1.27 2.82
CA SER A 516 -37.51 -1.34 3.69
C SER A 516 -38.60 -2.21 3.07
N GLN A 517 -39.26 -2.98 3.93
CA GLN A 517 -40.47 -3.73 3.59
C GLN A 517 -41.76 -2.91 3.77
N PHE A 518 -41.66 -1.71 4.34
CA PHE A 518 -42.77 -0.81 4.59
C PHE A 518 -42.94 0.20 3.45
N ASP A 519 -44.17 0.66 3.26
CA ASP A 519 -44.51 1.65 2.23
C ASP A 519 -43.74 2.97 2.44
N ARG A 520 -43.33 3.59 1.34
CA ARG A 520 -42.67 4.91 1.31
C ARG A 520 -43.47 5.98 2.03
N SER A 521 -44.80 5.93 1.94
CA SER A 521 -45.66 6.92 2.61
C SER A 521 -45.50 6.91 4.13
N GLU A 522 -45.09 5.77 4.70
CA GLU A 522 -44.87 5.58 6.14
C GLU A 522 -43.46 5.96 6.59
N LEU A 523 -42.49 5.96 5.66
CA LEU A 523 -41.06 6.17 5.91
C LEU A 523 -40.43 7.14 4.88
N PRO A 524 -40.95 8.38 4.74
CA PRO A 524 -40.63 9.26 3.60
C PRO A 524 -39.23 9.90 3.65
N ALA A 525 -38.48 9.74 4.75
CA ALA A 525 -37.26 10.51 4.98
C ALA A 525 -36.05 10.04 4.16
N LEU A 526 -36.01 8.79 3.72
CA LEU A 526 -34.85 8.16 3.08
C LEU A 526 -35.18 7.58 1.71
N TRP A 527 -34.17 7.47 0.85
CA TRP A 527 -34.31 6.90 -0.49
C TRP A 527 -34.47 5.37 -0.40
N GLU A 528 -35.22 4.76 -1.32
CA GLU A 528 -35.37 3.30 -1.37
C GLU A 528 -34.19 2.66 -2.11
N SER A 529 -33.35 1.90 -1.40
CA SER A 529 -32.12 1.33 -1.97
C SER A 529 -32.41 0.39 -3.15
N GLY A 530 -33.40 -0.51 -3.02
CA GLY A 530 -33.74 -1.47 -4.09
C GLY A 530 -34.21 -0.85 -5.41
N THR A 531 -34.71 0.38 -5.39
CA THR A 531 -35.15 1.12 -6.58
C THR A 531 -34.05 2.04 -7.10
N TRP A 532 -33.33 2.72 -6.20
CA TRP A 532 -32.41 3.79 -6.55
C TRP A 532 -30.95 3.40 -6.64
N MET A 533 -30.58 2.22 -6.15
CA MET A 533 -29.20 1.80 -6.03
C MET A 533 -29.04 0.27 -6.11
N PRO A 534 -29.20 -0.34 -7.30
CA PRO A 534 -28.90 -1.74 -7.48
C PRO A 534 -27.46 -2.06 -7.09
N SER A 535 -27.31 -3.12 -6.29
CA SER A 535 -26.03 -3.54 -5.73
C SER A 535 -25.81 -5.05 -5.91
N PRO A 536 -25.46 -5.52 -7.13
CA PRO A 536 -25.28 -6.93 -7.41
C PRO A 536 -24.04 -7.48 -6.69
N TRP A 537 -24.25 -8.49 -5.86
CA TRP A 537 -23.19 -9.13 -5.08
C TRP A 537 -22.64 -10.39 -5.79
N PRO A 538 -21.33 -10.47 -6.09
CA PRO A 538 -20.74 -11.61 -6.80
C PRO A 538 -20.79 -12.94 -6.03
N ASN A 539 -20.72 -12.88 -4.69
CA ASN A 539 -20.69 -14.03 -3.79
C ASN A 539 -19.75 -15.17 -4.24
N THR A 540 -18.47 -14.85 -4.45
CA THR A 540 -17.44 -15.79 -4.89
C THR A 540 -16.13 -15.60 -4.14
N THR A 541 -15.29 -16.64 -4.10
CA THR A 541 -13.89 -16.54 -3.66
C THR A 541 -12.91 -16.41 -4.84
N ASP A 542 -13.39 -16.53 -6.08
CA ASP A 542 -12.57 -16.51 -7.28
C ASP A 542 -12.47 -15.11 -7.90
N ILE A 543 -11.24 -14.66 -8.15
CA ILE A 543 -10.96 -13.33 -8.69
C ILE A 543 -11.46 -13.20 -10.13
N GLY A 544 -11.36 -14.26 -10.94
CA GLY A 544 -11.83 -14.25 -12.32
C GLY A 544 -13.36 -14.13 -12.39
N GLU A 545 -14.08 -14.84 -11.52
CA GLU A 545 -15.53 -14.71 -11.38
C GLU A 545 -15.95 -13.33 -10.89
N MET A 546 -15.21 -12.74 -9.94
CA MET A 546 -15.42 -11.36 -9.48
C MET A 546 -15.25 -10.36 -10.63
N VAL A 547 -14.16 -10.47 -11.41
CA VAL A 547 -13.93 -9.61 -12.58
C VAL A 547 -15.03 -9.78 -13.63
N ALA A 548 -15.45 -11.02 -13.90
CA ALA A 548 -16.56 -11.27 -14.82
C ALA A 548 -17.89 -10.69 -14.30
N ALA A 549 -18.11 -10.66 -12.98
CA ALA A 549 -19.26 -10.00 -12.37
C ALA A 549 -19.18 -8.48 -12.52
N LEU A 550 -18.01 -7.87 -12.34
CA LEU A 550 -17.78 -6.45 -12.60
C LEU A 550 -18.08 -6.08 -14.06
N ASP A 551 -17.63 -6.88 -15.03
CA ASP A 551 -17.92 -6.65 -16.44
C ASP A 551 -19.44 -6.71 -16.75
N ARG A 552 -20.13 -7.70 -16.17
CA ARG A 552 -21.59 -7.81 -16.30
C ARG A 552 -22.30 -6.60 -15.70
N THR A 553 -21.94 -6.20 -14.48
CA THR A 553 -22.55 -5.07 -13.79
C THR A 553 -22.25 -3.75 -14.50
N TYR A 554 -21.02 -3.53 -14.93
CA TYR A 554 -20.62 -2.33 -15.69
C TYR A 554 -21.38 -2.18 -17.02
N SER A 555 -21.78 -3.30 -17.63
CA SER A 555 -22.57 -3.28 -18.86
C SER A 555 -24.06 -2.92 -18.64
N MET A 556 -24.51 -2.78 -17.39
CA MET A 556 -25.89 -2.42 -17.08
C MET A 556 -26.09 -0.90 -17.15
N PRO A 557 -27.06 -0.41 -17.96
CA PRO A 557 -27.43 0.99 -17.96
C PRO A 557 -28.07 1.37 -16.62
N HIS A 558 -27.56 2.39 -15.95
CA HIS A 558 -28.13 2.87 -14.67
C HIS A 558 -28.88 4.20 -14.79
N GLY A 559 -28.66 4.95 -15.87
CA GLY A 559 -29.50 6.10 -16.21
C GLY A 559 -29.36 7.22 -15.17
N ASN A 560 -30.43 7.43 -14.41
CA ASN A 560 -30.51 8.42 -13.33
C ASN A 560 -30.49 7.77 -11.93
N HIS A 561 -30.19 6.48 -11.83
CA HIS A 561 -30.06 5.75 -10.56
C HIS A 561 -28.59 5.47 -10.26
N PHE A 562 -28.26 5.22 -9.00
CA PHE A 562 -26.93 4.74 -8.62
C PHE A 562 -26.73 3.30 -9.09
N LEU A 563 -25.48 2.89 -9.26
CA LEU A 563 -25.12 1.49 -9.50
C LEU A 563 -23.85 1.15 -8.75
N VAL A 564 -23.91 0.10 -7.93
CA VAL A 564 -22.79 -0.33 -7.10
C VAL A 564 -22.02 -1.47 -7.78
N LEU A 565 -20.76 -1.21 -8.09
CA LEU A 565 -19.76 -2.19 -8.53
C LEU A 565 -19.04 -2.74 -7.30
N GLN A 566 -19.28 -4.02 -6.99
CA GLN A 566 -18.69 -4.66 -5.82
C GLN A 566 -17.49 -5.54 -6.19
N ALA A 567 -16.29 -5.14 -5.78
CA ALA A 567 -15.09 -5.96 -5.87
C ALA A 567 -14.81 -6.66 -4.54
N VAL A 568 -15.78 -7.45 -4.10
CA VAL A 568 -15.74 -8.14 -2.79
C VAL A 568 -15.72 -9.64 -3.02
N LEU A 569 -14.84 -10.32 -2.28
CA LEU A 569 -14.71 -11.77 -2.31
C LEU A 569 -15.21 -12.36 -1.00
N THR A 570 -16.11 -13.33 -1.08
CA THR A 570 -16.84 -13.86 0.06
C THR A 570 -16.34 -15.26 0.41
N PRO A 571 -15.60 -15.44 1.51
CA PRO A 571 -15.18 -16.77 1.95
C PRO A 571 -16.37 -17.55 2.52
N ASP A 572 -16.54 -18.79 2.04
CA ASP A 572 -17.43 -19.76 2.67
C ASP A 572 -16.74 -20.50 3.84
N ALA A 573 -17.52 -21.28 4.59
CA ALA A 573 -16.99 -22.08 5.69
C ALA A 573 -15.87 -23.05 5.24
N GLY A 574 -15.99 -23.60 4.02
CA GLY A 574 -14.98 -24.51 3.47
C GLY A 574 -13.67 -23.82 3.13
N PHE A 575 -13.71 -22.57 2.66
CA PHE A 575 -12.55 -21.72 2.40
C PHE A 575 -11.84 -21.37 3.70
N ILE A 576 -12.59 -20.92 4.71
CA ILE A 576 -12.06 -20.57 6.04
C ILE A 576 -11.35 -21.78 6.67
N LEU A 577 -11.97 -22.95 6.62
CA LEU A 577 -11.40 -24.19 7.17
C LEU A 577 -10.11 -24.63 6.45
N ARG A 578 -10.00 -24.37 5.14
CA ARG A 578 -8.79 -24.66 4.36
C ARG A 578 -7.65 -23.67 4.64
N HIS A 579 -7.94 -22.52 5.23
CA HIS A 579 -6.96 -21.43 5.45
C HIS A 579 -6.86 -21.00 6.92
N PRO A 580 -6.62 -21.92 7.88
CA PRO A 580 -6.79 -21.66 9.30
C PRO A 580 -5.86 -20.58 9.88
N LEU A 581 -4.75 -20.26 9.20
CA LEU A 581 -3.78 -19.24 9.64
C LEU A 581 -3.87 -17.93 8.85
N SER A 582 -4.87 -17.77 7.98
CA SER A 582 -5.03 -16.59 7.13
C SER A 582 -6.06 -15.58 7.66
N SER A 583 -6.49 -14.65 6.80
CA SER A 583 -7.53 -13.64 7.02
C SER A 583 -8.19 -13.31 5.69
N LEU A 584 -9.37 -12.66 5.75
CA LEU A 584 -10.04 -12.11 4.57
C LEU A 584 -9.08 -11.17 3.80
N ARG A 585 -8.45 -10.25 4.53
CA ARG A 585 -7.47 -9.28 4.00
C ARG A 585 -6.38 -9.93 3.14
N ASN A 586 -5.72 -10.97 3.67
CA ASN A 586 -4.53 -11.54 3.04
C ASN A 586 -4.88 -12.53 1.92
N SER A 587 -5.92 -13.34 2.12
CA SER A 587 -6.26 -14.41 1.18
C SER A 587 -7.12 -13.92 0.01
N LEU A 588 -7.92 -12.87 0.20
CA LEU A 588 -8.95 -12.48 -0.75
C LEU A 588 -8.89 -10.99 -1.08
N SER A 589 -9.01 -10.09 -0.09
CA SER A 589 -9.13 -8.66 -0.38
C SER A 589 -7.89 -8.08 -1.06
N LEU A 590 -6.67 -8.35 -0.58
CA LEU A 590 -5.44 -7.83 -1.21
C LEU A 590 -5.27 -8.22 -2.69
N PRO A 591 -5.37 -9.50 -3.09
CA PRO A 591 -5.28 -9.85 -4.50
C PRO A 591 -6.52 -9.40 -5.30
N GLY A 592 -7.72 -9.39 -4.70
CA GLY A 592 -8.94 -8.87 -5.30
C GLY A 592 -8.86 -7.37 -5.61
N ASN A 593 -8.43 -6.55 -4.65
CA ASN A 593 -8.22 -5.11 -4.81
C ASN A 593 -7.25 -4.80 -5.96
N ARG A 594 -6.14 -5.55 -6.06
CA ARG A 594 -5.19 -5.41 -7.17
C ARG A 594 -5.83 -5.69 -8.53
N ALA A 595 -6.62 -6.76 -8.63
CA ALA A 595 -7.36 -7.07 -9.84
C ALA A 595 -8.41 -6.00 -10.17
N PHE A 596 -9.09 -5.46 -9.16
CA PHE A 596 -10.11 -4.43 -9.35
C PHE A 596 -9.53 -3.09 -9.80
N VAL A 597 -8.46 -2.62 -9.17
CA VAL A 597 -7.73 -1.43 -9.62
C VAL A 597 -7.24 -1.60 -11.05
N SER A 598 -6.69 -2.78 -11.38
CA SER A 598 -6.31 -3.08 -12.75
C SER A 598 -7.52 -2.99 -13.69
N TRP A 599 -8.65 -3.57 -13.31
CA TRP A 599 -9.89 -3.52 -14.09
C TRP A 599 -10.43 -2.09 -14.29
N LEU A 600 -10.39 -1.24 -13.25
CA LEU A 600 -10.79 0.17 -13.32
C LEU A 600 -9.92 0.96 -14.31
N ARG A 601 -8.65 0.57 -14.45
CA ARG A 601 -7.67 1.19 -15.34
C ARG A 601 -7.63 0.57 -16.74
N GLN A 602 -8.26 -0.58 -16.93
CA GLN A 602 -8.32 -1.28 -18.20
C GLN A 602 -9.39 -0.66 -19.11
N GLY A 603 -8.92 -0.14 -20.26
CA GLY A 603 -9.76 0.58 -21.21
C GLY A 603 -10.17 1.98 -20.69
N LYS A 604 -10.72 2.81 -21.57
CA LYS A 604 -11.30 4.10 -21.15
C LYS A 604 -12.65 3.83 -20.50
N LYS A 605 -12.69 3.69 -19.16
CA LYS A 605 -13.95 3.65 -18.41
C LYS A 605 -14.63 5.02 -18.51
N ALA A 606 -15.88 5.04 -18.95
CA ALA A 606 -16.65 6.27 -19.08
C ALA A 606 -17.24 6.74 -17.74
N LEU A 607 -17.53 8.04 -17.65
CA LEU A 607 -18.47 8.63 -16.68
C LEU A 607 -19.90 8.65 -17.27
N GLY A 608 -20.87 9.06 -16.46
CA GLY A 608 -22.25 9.28 -16.92
C GLY A 608 -23.16 8.07 -16.73
N CYS A 609 -24.31 8.08 -17.40
CA CYS A 609 -25.41 7.12 -17.23
C CYS A 609 -25.10 5.64 -17.60
N GLN A 610 -23.90 5.38 -18.10
CA GLN A 610 -23.35 4.06 -18.48
C GLN A 610 -21.93 3.86 -17.88
N GLY A 611 -21.51 4.77 -17.01
CA GLY A 611 -20.16 4.85 -16.48
C GLY A 611 -19.99 4.14 -15.15
N VAL A 612 -18.77 4.17 -14.63
CA VAL A 612 -18.51 3.79 -13.24
C VAL A 612 -19.23 4.80 -12.34
N ASN A 613 -20.13 4.31 -11.47
CA ASN A 613 -20.79 5.12 -10.46
C ASN A 613 -20.22 4.79 -9.07
N VAL A 614 -20.91 4.02 -8.23
CA VAL A 614 -20.35 3.59 -6.95
C VAL A 614 -19.45 2.38 -7.18
N ALA A 615 -18.22 2.43 -6.68
CA ALA A 615 -17.32 1.28 -6.64
C ALA A 615 -16.96 0.99 -5.19
N ILE A 616 -17.02 -0.27 -4.75
CA ILE A 616 -16.71 -0.64 -3.37
C ILE A 616 -15.71 -1.79 -3.29
N THR A 617 -14.92 -1.76 -2.21
CA THR A 617 -13.99 -2.84 -1.89
C THR A 617 -13.73 -2.97 -0.38
N ASP A 618 -13.13 -4.08 0.03
CA ASP A 618 -12.61 -4.29 1.38
C ASP A 618 -11.22 -3.64 1.53
N PHE A 619 -10.89 -3.14 2.72
CA PHE A 619 -9.61 -2.55 3.09
C PHE A 619 -9.18 -1.48 2.08
N VAL A 620 -9.98 -0.41 2.03
CA VAL A 620 -9.82 0.68 1.05
C VAL A 620 -8.44 1.34 1.06
N GLU A 621 -7.67 1.17 2.14
CA GLU A 621 -6.30 1.67 2.31
C GLU A 621 -5.20 0.80 1.67
N ASP A 622 -5.52 -0.42 1.24
CA ASP A 622 -4.54 -1.41 0.76
C ASP A 622 -4.21 -1.28 -0.74
N SER A 623 -4.70 -0.23 -1.39
CA SER A 623 -4.44 0.04 -2.79
C SER A 623 -4.68 1.52 -3.10
N ASP A 624 -4.37 1.94 -4.32
CA ASP A 624 -4.72 3.24 -4.86
C ASP A 624 -6.19 3.32 -5.36
N PHE A 625 -7.06 2.45 -4.82
CA PHE A 625 -8.47 2.32 -5.16
C PHE A 625 -9.24 3.65 -5.17
N VAL A 626 -9.13 4.46 -4.10
CA VAL A 626 -9.85 5.74 -4.02
C VAL A 626 -9.47 6.66 -5.17
N GLN A 627 -8.19 6.69 -5.55
CA GLN A 627 -7.71 7.50 -6.65
C GLN A 627 -8.11 6.92 -8.01
N ALA A 628 -8.09 5.59 -8.16
CA ALA A 628 -8.53 4.92 -9.38
C ALA A 628 -10.01 5.21 -9.69
N VAL A 629 -10.86 5.32 -8.66
CA VAL A 629 -12.29 5.64 -8.82
C VAL A 629 -12.51 7.14 -8.93
N ALA A 630 -12.10 7.92 -7.93
CA ALA A 630 -12.38 9.36 -7.89
C ALA A 630 -11.68 10.12 -9.02
N GLY A 631 -10.51 9.63 -9.48
CA GLY A 631 -9.76 10.17 -10.61
C GLY A 631 -10.52 10.12 -11.93
N LEU A 632 -11.50 9.22 -12.09
CA LEU A 632 -12.35 9.17 -13.29
C LEU A 632 -13.14 10.48 -13.47
N ASN A 633 -13.48 11.18 -12.38
CA ASN A 633 -14.24 12.43 -12.42
C ASN A 633 -13.45 13.65 -12.94
N PHE A 634 -12.14 13.50 -13.15
CA PHE A 634 -11.25 14.57 -13.61
C PHE A 634 -10.84 14.41 -15.09
N GLN A 635 -11.39 13.42 -15.79
CA GLN A 635 -11.06 13.08 -17.19
C GLN A 635 -11.83 13.89 -18.23
#